data_AF-A0A2V5KS50-F1
#
_entry.id   AF-A0A2V5KS50-F1
#
_cell.length_a   1.000
_cell.length_b   1.000
_cell.length_c   1.000
_cell.angle_alpha   90.00
_cell.angle_beta   90.00
_cell.angle_gamma   90.00
#
_symmetry.space_group_name_H-M   'P 1'
#
loop_
_entity.id
_entity.type
_entity.pdbx_description
1 polymer ?
#
loop_
_entity_poly.entity_id
_entity_poly.type
_entity_poly.pdbx_seq_one_letter_code
_entity_poly.pdbx_strand_id
1 'polypeptide(L)'
;MRLLDRYVIRNFLQVYLYCIAGFISIWLIFDVSDNISTFIDQHVPLSLVARYYGTQIPQVFIILLPVSLLLSLLFALGRMSRANEIVSMLTAGVSLPRVLLPLIGMGLLTVAASMALNYSLAPHAELARKAFLSEAQSRPGRYVQGQIFRNRTDSRTWFIQNFLPRTNTFNNVQVLEQDINDNIVTNYIAAR
;
A
#
# COMPACT_ATOMS: atom_id res chain seq x y z
N MET A 1 24.75 -24.40 19.43
CA MET A 1 23.39 -23.95 19.80
C MET A 1 22.79 -24.98 20.75
N ARG A 2 22.22 -24.57 21.88
CA ARG A 2 21.61 -25.52 22.82
C ARG A 2 20.35 -26.11 22.18
N LEU A 3 19.98 -27.33 22.56
CA LEU A 3 18.82 -28.04 21.99
C LEU A 3 17.53 -27.21 22.09
N LEU A 4 17.39 -26.46 23.19
CA LEU A 4 16.28 -25.55 23.49
C LEU A 4 16.19 -24.39 22.50
N ASP A 5 17.30 -23.72 22.18
CA ASP A 5 17.32 -22.60 21.23
C ASP A 5 16.82 -23.06 19.85
N ARG A 6 17.30 -24.22 19.39
CA ARG A 6 16.87 -24.81 18.11
C ARG A 6 15.39 -25.16 18.10
N TYR A 7 14.87 -25.65 19.23
CA TYR A 7 13.45 -25.96 19.37
C TYR A 7 12.59 -24.69 19.27
N VAL A 8 12.93 -23.65 20.02
CA VAL A 8 12.20 -22.36 20.00
C VAL A 8 12.23 -21.73 18.62
N ILE A 9 13.40 -21.70 17.97
CA ILE A 9 13.55 -21.15 16.61
C ILE A 9 12.72 -21.95 15.61
N ARG A 10 12.77 -23.28 15.65
CA ARG A 10 11.99 -24.12 14.73
C ARG A 10 10.49 -23.92 14.92
N ASN A 11 10.04 -23.86 16.16
CA ASN A 11 8.63 -23.64 16.49
C ASN A 11 8.16 -22.27 15.97
N PHE A 12 8.91 -21.22 16.26
CA PHE A 12 8.64 -19.87 15.76
C PHE A 12 8.66 -19.80 14.23
N LEU A 13 9.70 -20.35 13.59
CA LEU A 13 9.88 -20.27 12.14
C LEU A 13 8.76 -20.97 11.37
N GLN A 14 8.27 -22.11 11.87
CA GLN A 14 7.12 -22.80 11.26
C GLN A 14 5.88 -21.92 11.28
N VAL A 15 5.56 -21.34 12.43
CA VAL A 15 4.42 -20.41 12.58
C VAL A 15 4.62 -19.18 11.69
N TYR A 16 5.84 -18.66 11.63
CA TYR A 16 6.20 -17.49 10.84
C TYR A 16 5.96 -17.67 9.35
N LEU A 17 6.39 -18.81 8.80
CA LEU A 17 6.15 -19.16 7.41
C LEU A 17 4.65 -19.33 7.12
N TYR A 18 3.89 -19.95 8.03
CA TYR A 18 2.44 -20.08 7.87
C TYR A 18 1.71 -18.73 7.90
N CYS A 19 2.11 -17.83 8.80
CA CYS A 19 1.53 -16.48 8.85
C CYS A 19 1.83 -15.69 7.57
N ILE A 20 3.08 -15.72 7.08
CA ILE A 20 3.45 -15.08 5.81
C ILE A 20 2.62 -15.64 4.66
N ALA A 21 2.59 -16.97 4.50
CA ALA A 21 1.85 -17.62 3.42
C ALA A 21 0.34 -17.31 3.49
N GLY A 22 -0.22 -17.30 4.70
CA GLY A 22 -1.61 -16.93 4.95
C GLY A 22 -1.90 -15.49 4.54
N PHE A 23 -1.08 -14.53 4.96
CA PHE A 23 -1.27 -13.13 4.59
C PHE A 23 -1.09 -12.88 3.09
N ILE A 24 -0.11 -13.51 2.44
CA ILE A 24 0.06 -13.44 0.99
C ILE A 24 -1.18 -14.00 0.28
N SER A 25 -1.72 -15.12 0.75
CA SER A 25 -2.91 -15.73 0.16
C SER A 25 -4.13 -14.83 0.30
N ILE A 26 -4.35 -14.24 1.49
CA ILE A 26 -5.44 -13.28 1.71
C ILE A 26 -5.28 -12.09 0.76
N TRP A 27 -4.08 -11.50 0.71
CA TRP A 27 -3.81 -10.37 -0.17
C TRP A 27 -4.06 -10.72 -1.65
N LEU A 28 -3.61 -11.89 -2.11
CA LEU A 28 -3.82 -12.36 -3.48
C LEU A 28 -5.32 -12.47 -3.81
N ILE A 29 -6.11 -13.02 -2.89
CA ILE A 29 -7.57 -13.16 -3.07
C ILE A 29 -8.23 -11.79 -3.19
N PHE A 30 -7.88 -10.84 -2.32
CA PHE A 30 -8.41 -9.48 -2.38
C PHE A 30 -8.06 -8.80 -3.71
N ASP A 31 -6.78 -8.80 -4.09
CA ASP A 31 -6.34 -8.10 -5.29
C ASP A 31 -6.92 -8.73 -6.58
N VAL A 32 -6.96 -10.07 -6.65
CA VAL A 32 -7.61 -10.77 -7.76
C VAL A 32 -9.10 -10.42 -7.81
N SER A 33 -9.80 -10.45 -6.68
CA SER A 33 -11.23 -10.15 -6.62
C SER A 33 -11.56 -8.73 -7.09
N ASP A 34 -10.71 -7.75 -6.76
CA ASP A 34 -10.91 -6.36 -7.18
C ASP A 34 -10.61 -6.15 -8.67
N ASN A 35 -9.64 -6.89 -9.23
CA ASN A 35 -9.18 -6.69 -10.61
C ASN A 35 -9.77 -7.70 -11.61
N ILE A 36 -10.54 -8.70 -11.18
CA ILE A 36 -11.03 -9.80 -12.03
C ILE A 36 -11.90 -9.29 -13.18
N SER A 37 -12.75 -8.29 -12.95
CA SER A 37 -13.59 -7.67 -13.98
C SER A 37 -12.74 -7.06 -15.10
N THR A 38 -11.72 -6.28 -14.72
CA THR A 38 -10.78 -5.67 -15.67
C THR A 38 -10.00 -6.71 -16.47
N PHE A 39 -9.59 -7.81 -15.85
CA PHE A 39 -8.85 -8.87 -16.55
C PHE A 39 -9.72 -9.62 -17.57
N ILE A 40 -10.99 -9.85 -17.24
CA ILE A 40 -11.96 -10.48 -18.13
C ILE A 40 -12.27 -9.55 -19.31
N ASP A 41 -12.55 -8.28 -19.05
CA ASP A 41 -12.90 -7.30 -20.08
C ASP A 41 -11.75 -7.10 -21.09
N GLN A 42 -10.51 -7.11 -20.61
CA GLN A 42 -9.32 -6.89 -21.43
C GLN A 42 -8.69 -8.17 -22.01
N HIS A 43 -9.31 -9.35 -21.81
CA HIS A 43 -8.83 -10.65 -22.30
C HIS A 43 -7.35 -10.91 -22.00
N VAL A 44 -6.91 -10.57 -20.78
CA VAL A 44 -5.50 -10.63 -20.42
C VAL A 44 -5.03 -12.08 -20.30
N PRO A 45 -3.94 -12.49 -20.97
CA PRO A 45 -3.43 -13.84 -20.85
C PRO A 45 -2.96 -14.14 -19.42
N LEU A 46 -3.27 -15.35 -18.94
CA LEU A 46 -2.99 -15.80 -17.57
C LEU A 46 -1.49 -15.76 -17.21
N SER A 47 -0.62 -15.88 -18.22
CA SER A 47 0.83 -15.73 -18.08
C SER A 47 1.26 -14.30 -17.72
N LEU A 48 0.56 -13.29 -18.23
CA LEU A 48 0.81 -11.89 -17.89
C LEU A 48 0.34 -11.57 -16.47
N VAL A 49 -0.82 -12.13 -16.08
CA VAL A 49 -1.35 -12.01 -14.71
C VAL A 49 -0.37 -12.63 -13.69
N ALA A 50 0.15 -13.83 -13.96
CA ALA A 50 1.15 -14.46 -13.09
C ALA A 50 2.44 -13.63 -12.99
N ARG A 51 2.89 -13.03 -14.09
CA ARG A 51 4.08 -12.15 -14.11
C ARG A 51 3.84 -10.85 -13.36
N TYR A 52 2.63 -10.29 -13.45
CA TYR A 52 2.20 -9.11 -12.71
C TYR A 52 2.27 -9.39 -11.19
N TYR A 53 1.61 -10.44 -10.72
CA TYR A 53 1.65 -10.82 -9.30
C TYR A 53 3.06 -11.18 -8.83
N GLY A 54 3.85 -11.87 -9.65
CA GLY A 54 5.26 -12.17 -9.36
C GLY A 54 6.11 -10.91 -9.11
N THR A 55 5.78 -9.81 -9.79
CA THR A 55 6.49 -8.53 -9.62
C THR A 55 6.04 -7.78 -8.37
N GLN A 56 4.79 -7.98 -7.92
CA GLN A 56 4.25 -7.33 -6.73
C GLN A 56 4.56 -8.07 -5.41
N ILE A 57 4.75 -9.39 -5.44
CA ILE A 57 5.03 -10.20 -4.25
C ILE A 57 6.14 -9.60 -3.37
N PRO A 58 7.30 -9.14 -3.89
CA PRO A 58 8.36 -8.56 -3.05
C PRO A 58 7.92 -7.32 -2.28
N GLN A 59 7.11 -6.46 -2.90
CA GLN A 59 6.61 -5.24 -2.26
C GLN A 59 5.62 -5.57 -1.15
N VAL A 60 4.68 -6.48 -1.42
CA VAL A 60 3.69 -6.95 -0.44
C VAL A 60 4.38 -7.65 0.72
N PHE A 61 5.39 -8.46 0.43
CA PHE A 61 6.18 -9.16 1.43
C PHE A 61 6.80 -8.20 2.46
N ILE A 62 7.42 -7.10 2.00
CA ILE A 62 8.03 -6.08 2.89
C ILE A 62 7.00 -5.51 3.88
N ILE A 63 5.78 -5.27 3.42
CA ILE A 63 4.69 -4.73 4.25
C ILE A 63 4.18 -5.79 5.25
N LEU A 64 4.10 -7.05 4.82
CA LEU A 64 3.59 -8.16 5.63
C LEU A 64 4.61 -8.71 6.64
N LEU A 65 5.92 -8.55 6.42
CA LEU A 65 6.99 -9.02 7.31
C LEU A 65 6.80 -8.60 8.79
N PRO A 66 6.59 -7.31 9.13
CA PRO A 66 6.41 -6.91 10.54
C PRO A 66 5.10 -7.43 11.15
N VAL A 67 4.01 -7.47 10.37
CA VAL A 67 2.70 -7.95 10.85
C VAL A 67 2.73 -9.45 11.11
N SER A 68 3.28 -10.22 10.17
CA SER A 68 3.47 -11.66 10.30
C SER A 68 4.40 -11.99 11.46
N LEU A 69 5.44 -11.20 11.72
CA LEU A 69 6.37 -11.41 12.82
C LEU A 69 5.66 -11.29 14.16
N LEU A 70 4.87 -10.24 14.35
CA LEU A 70 4.11 -10.00 15.57
C LEU A 70 3.14 -11.15 15.84
N LEU A 71 2.35 -11.52 14.84
CA LEU A 71 1.35 -12.57 14.98
C LEU A 71 1.99 -13.94 15.28
N SER A 72 3.12 -14.23 14.63
CA SER A 72 3.83 -15.49 14.81
C SER A 72 4.49 -15.58 16.16
N LEU A 73 5.01 -14.46 16.68
CA LEU A 73 5.57 -14.38 18.02
C LEU A 73 4.48 -14.67 19.06
N LEU A 74 3.32 -14.00 18.94
CA LEU A 74 2.17 -14.21 19.82
C LEU A 74 1.69 -15.65 19.78
N PHE A 75 1.57 -16.24 18.60
CA PHE A 75 1.08 -17.60 18.45
C PHE A 75 2.08 -18.65 18.96
N ALA A 76 3.37 -18.50 18.64
CA ALA A 76 4.41 -19.41 19.10
C ALA A 76 4.56 -19.38 20.63
N LEU A 77 4.67 -18.18 21.22
CA LEU A 77 4.74 -18.02 22.68
C LEU A 77 3.44 -18.47 23.36
N GLY A 78 2.29 -18.14 22.79
CA GLY A 78 0.99 -18.56 23.30
C GLY A 78 0.83 -20.09 23.30
N ARG A 79 1.32 -20.77 22.25
CA ARG A 79 1.32 -22.23 22.18
C ARG A 79 2.23 -22.86 23.24
N MET A 80 3.45 -22.35 23.39
CA MET A 80 4.40 -22.83 24.41
C MET A 80 3.89 -22.58 25.83
N SER A 81 3.21 -21.44 26.04
CA SER A 81 2.57 -21.10 27.31
C SER A 81 1.44 -22.07 27.66
N ARG A 82 0.52 -22.33 26.71
CA ARG A 82 -0.58 -23.30 26.89
C ARG A 82 -0.10 -24.74 27.14
N ALA A 83 1.03 -25.11 26.54
CA ALA A 83 1.64 -26.42 26.76
C ALA A 83 2.48 -26.49 28.05
N ASN A 84 2.49 -25.43 28.87
CA ASN A 84 3.32 -25.28 30.08
C ASN A 84 4.84 -25.41 29.83
N GLU A 85 5.30 -25.36 28.58
CA GLU A 85 6.72 -25.49 28.23
C GLU A 85 7.55 -24.35 28.81
N ILE A 86 7.02 -23.12 28.77
CA ILE A 86 7.67 -21.93 29.35
C ILE A 86 7.82 -22.11 30.86
N VAL A 87 6.75 -22.55 31.53
CA VAL A 87 6.75 -22.77 32.99
C VAL A 87 7.77 -23.85 33.36
N SER A 88 7.77 -24.98 32.65
CA SER A 88 8.74 -26.07 32.87
C SER A 88 10.19 -25.60 32.69
N MET A 89 10.48 -24.78 31.68
CA MET A 89 11.82 -24.21 31.47
C MET A 89 12.24 -23.31 32.63
N LEU A 90 11.33 -22.45 33.11
CA LEU A 90 11.61 -21.57 34.25
C LEU A 90 11.87 -22.37 35.53
N THR A 91 11.07 -23.41 35.79
CA THR A 91 11.27 -24.29 36.95
C THR A 91 12.57 -25.11 36.87
N ALA A 92 13.07 -25.38 35.66
CA ALA A 92 14.37 -26.03 35.43
C ALA A 92 15.56 -25.06 35.60
N GLY A 93 15.33 -23.83 36.07
CA GLY A 93 16.36 -22.82 36.29
C GLY A 93 16.76 -22.02 35.05
N VAL A 94 16.00 -22.13 33.94
CA VAL A 94 16.24 -21.31 32.75
C VAL A 94 15.60 -19.93 32.95
N SER A 95 16.40 -18.87 32.88
CA SER A 95 15.90 -17.50 32.99
C SER A 95 15.02 -17.13 31.78
N LEU A 96 13.97 -16.34 32.04
CA LEU A 96 13.05 -15.87 30.99
C LEU A 96 13.76 -15.16 29.82
N PRO A 97 14.74 -14.26 30.03
CA PRO A 97 15.45 -13.61 28.93
C PRO A 97 16.17 -14.60 28.01
N ARG A 98 16.60 -15.76 28.54
CA ARG A 98 17.27 -16.80 27.75
C ARG A 98 16.32 -17.50 26.79
N VAL A 99 15.06 -17.66 27.17
CA VAL A 99 14.00 -18.21 26.31
C VAL A 99 13.64 -17.21 25.20
N LEU A 100 13.69 -15.91 25.49
CA LEU A 100 13.38 -14.84 24.55
C LEU A 100 14.54 -14.49 23.60
N LEU A 101 15.79 -14.70 24.00
CA LEU A 101 16.99 -14.42 23.22
C LEU A 101 16.96 -14.98 21.77
N PRO A 102 16.59 -16.26 21.53
CA PRO A 102 16.48 -16.77 20.15
C PRO A 102 15.39 -16.06 19.34
N LEU A 103 14.30 -15.62 19.96
CA LEU A 103 13.20 -14.89 19.29
C LEU A 103 13.63 -13.47 18.92
N ILE A 104 14.39 -12.81 19.79
CA ILE A 104 15.01 -11.51 19.50
C ILE A 104 15.98 -11.63 18.32
N GLY A 105 16.79 -12.69 18.29
CA GLY A 105 17.66 -12.99 17.15
C GLY A 105 16.91 -13.15 15.83
N MET A 106 15.78 -13.87 15.85
CA MET A 106 14.90 -13.99 14.67
C MET A 106 14.27 -12.65 14.27
N GLY A 107 13.94 -11.80 15.25
CA GLY A 107 13.44 -10.45 15.00
C GLY A 107 14.47 -9.56 14.33
N LEU A 108 15.70 -9.56 14.84
CA LEU A 108 16.82 -8.85 14.22
C LEU A 108 17.11 -9.35 12.81
N LEU A 109 17.06 -10.67 12.58
CA LEU A 109 17.22 -11.25 11.26
C LEU A 109 16.10 -10.79 10.30
N THR A 110 14.86 -10.70 10.79
CA THR A 110 13.72 -10.21 10.01
C THR A 110 13.87 -8.72 9.68
N VAL A 111 14.34 -7.91 10.64
CA VAL A 111 14.65 -6.48 10.40
C VAL A 111 15.76 -6.35 9.36
N ALA A 112 16.84 -7.12 9.47
CA ALA A 112 17.93 -7.12 8.50
C ALA A 112 17.45 -7.55 7.10
N ALA A 113 16.60 -8.58 7.01
CA ALA A 113 16.01 -9.02 5.76
C ALA A 113 15.09 -7.95 5.16
N SER A 114 14.22 -7.34 5.97
CA SER A 114 13.35 -6.24 5.54
C SER A 114 14.17 -5.04 5.05
N MET A 115 15.22 -4.67 5.78
CA MET A 115 16.12 -3.57 5.42
C MET A 115 16.91 -3.87 4.15
N ALA A 116 17.39 -5.10 3.94
CA ALA A 116 18.07 -5.51 2.71
C ALA A 116 17.14 -5.48 1.50
N LEU A 117 15.91 -5.99 1.64
CA LEU A 117 14.88 -5.92 0.60
C LEU A 117 14.51 -4.48 0.32
N ASN A 118 14.27 -3.67 1.35
CA ASN A 118 13.97 -2.25 1.21
C ASN A 118 15.13 -1.52 0.53
N TYR A 119 16.39 -1.76 0.90
CA TYR A 119 17.55 -1.11 0.29
C TYR A 119 17.79 -1.54 -1.17
N SER A 120 17.47 -2.79 -1.54
CA SER A 120 17.56 -3.24 -2.93
C SER A 120 16.44 -2.65 -3.81
N LEU A 121 15.24 -2.44 -3.26
CA LEU A 121 14.06 -1.92 -3.95
C LEU A 121 13.94 -0.38 -3.87
N ALA A 122 14.52 0.26 -2.85
CA ALA A 122 14.50 1.71 -2.62
C ALA A 122 15.15 2.54 -3.74
N PRO A 123 16.30 2.17 -4.35
CA PRO A 123 16.84 2.93 -5.47
C PRO A 123 15.90 2.82 -6.68
N HIS A 124 15.28 1.68 -6.91
CA HIS A 124 14.32 1.50 -8.00
C HIS A 124 13.03 2.29 -7.78
N ALA A 125 12.52 2.35 -6.54
CA ALA A 125 11.34 3.11 -6.20
C ALA A 125 11.59 4.63 -6.24
N GLU A 126 12.75 5.12 -5.80
CA GLU A 126 13.08 6.54 -5.87
C GLU A 126 13.48 6.98 -7.29
N LEU A 127 14.15 6.13 -8.08
CA LEU A 127 14.35 6.38 -9.51
C LEU A 127 13.03 6.35 -10.27
N ALA A 128 12.16 5.38 -10.02
CA ALA A 128 10.83 5.33 -10.62
C ALA A 128 9.98 6.53 -10.19
N ARG A 129 9.99 6.91 -8.91
CA ARG A 129 9.27 8.09 -8.42
C ARG A 129 9.81 9.38 -9.01
N LYS A 130 11.13 9.55 -9.13
CA LYS A 130 11.74 10.71 -9.80
C LYS A 130 11.45 10.72 -11.30
N ALA A 131 11.46 9.57 -11.97
CA ALA A 131 11.09 9.43 -13.36
C ALA A 131 9.59 9.70 -13.58
N PHE A 132 8.71 9.22 -12.71
CA PHE A 132 7.28 9.51 -12.75
C PHE A 132 6.97 10.97 -12.40
N LEU A 133 7.69 11.60 -11.47
CA LEU A 133 7.52 13.02 -11.15
C LEU A 133 8.07 13.91 -12.26
N SER A 134 9.21 13.57 -12.87
CA SER A 134 9.74 14.30 -14.02
C SER A 134 8.87 14.10 -15.25
N GLU A 135 8.32 12.90 -15.48
CA GLU A 135 7.39 12.63 -16.58
C GLU A 135 5.99 13.20 -16.32
N ALA A 136 5.49 13.22 -15.08
CA ALA A 136 4.23 13.89 -14.72
C ALA A 136 4.36 15.42 -14.77
N GLN A 137 5.54 15.99 -14.49
CA GLN A 137 5.83 17.40 -14.76
C GLN A 137 6.03 17.68 -16.26
N SER A 138 6.51 16.69 -17.02
CA SER A 138 6.73 16.79 -18.47
C SER A 138 5.51 16.41 -19.32
N ARG A 139 4.47 15.80 -18.73
CA ARG A 139 3.21 15.50 -19.42
C ARG A 139 2.47 16.81 -19.70
N PRO A 140 2.32 17.20 -20.98
CA PRO A 140 1.76 18.49 -21.37
C PRO A 140 0.23 18.42 -21.33
N GLY A 141 -0.34 18.29 -20.12
CA GLY A 141 -1.77 18.04 -19.97
C GLY A 141 -2.26 18.19 -18.54
N ARG A 142 -1.75 19.18 -17.80
CA ARG A 142 -2.35 19.55 -16.51
C ARG A 142 -3.68 20.25 -16.81
N TYR A 143 -4.73 19.47 -17.03
CA TYR A 143 -6.09 19.95 -17.05
C TYR A 143 -6.39 20.41 -15.62
N VAL A 144 -6.51 21.72 -15.42
CA VAL A 144 -7.05 22.21 -14.15
C VAL A 144 -8.56 22.01 -14.25
N GLN A 145 -9.06 21.04 -13.50
CA GLN A 145 -10.47 20.67 -13.50
C GLN A 145 -11.23 21.41 -12.41
N GLY A 146 -12.44 21.88 -12.73
CA GLY A 146 -13.42 22.37 -11.76
C GLY A 146 -13.01 23.64 -11.01
N GLN A 147 -12.64 24.71 -11.74
CA GLN A 147 -12.41 26.02 -11.13
C GLN A 147 -13.70 26.83 -11.08
N ILE A 148 -14.01 27.36 -9.90
CA ILE A 148 -15.14 28.26 -9.68
C ILE A 148 -14.58 29.64 -9.36
N PHE A 149 -14.82 30.61 -10.24
CA PHE A 149 -14.44 32.00 -10.01
C PHE A 149 -15.68 32.84 -9.83
N ARG A 150 -15.81 33.48 -8.67
CA ARG A 150 -16.94 34.35 -8.35
C ARG A 150 -16.50 35.80 -8.42
N ASN A 151 -17.01 36.53 -9.42
CA ASN A 151 -16.85 37.98 -9.51
C ASN A 151 -18.05 38.65 -8.84
N ARG A 152 -17.83 39.24 -7.65
CA ARG A 152 -18.88 39.93 -6.88
C ARG A 152 -19.24 41.31 -7.43
N THR A 153 -18.38 41.93 -8.26
CA THR A 153 -18.63 43.28 -8.77
C THR A 153 -19.68 43.29 -9.88
N ASP A 154 -19.70 42.23 -10.70
CA ASP A 154 -20.65 42.06 -11.82
C ASP A 154 -21.70 40.96 -11.55
N SER A 155 -21.80 40.44 -10.32
CA SER A 155 -22.68 39.33 -9.92
C SER A 155 -22.62 38.10 -10.83
N ARG A 156 -21.40 37.73 -11.29
CA ARG A 156 -21.17 36.62 -12.22
C ARG A 156 -20.32 35.53 -11.60
N THR A 157 -20.78 34.29 -11.71
CA THR A 157 -20.04 33.08 -11.33
C THR A 157 -19.60 32.33 -12.57
N TRP A 158 -18.30 32.14 -12.72
CA TRP A 158 -17.67 31.39 -13.79
C TRP A 158 -17.33 29.99 -13.31
N PHE A 159 -17.80 28.99 -14.05
CA PHE A 159 -17.52 27.59 -13.84
C PHE A 159 -16.70 27.08 -15.02
N ILE A 160 -15.43 26.75 -14.78
CA ILE A 160 -14.51 26.28 -15.81
C ILE A 160 -14.21 24.82 -15.54
N GLN A 161 -14.72 23.92 -16.39
CA GLN A 161 -14.54 22.48 -16.19
C GLN A 161 -13.16 22.01 -16.61
N ASN A 162 -12.62 22.50 -17.72
CA ASN A 162 -11.31 22.09 -18.23
C ASN A 162 -10.51 23.31 -18.69
N PHE A 163 -9.40 23.59 -18.00
CA PHE A 163 -8.43 24.58 -18.47
C PHE A 163 -7.19 23.89 -19.06
N LEU A 164 -6.87 24.22 -20.32
CA LEU A 164 -5.68 23.77 -21.04
C LEU A 164 -4.63 24.90 -21.06
N PRO A 165 -3.59 24.86 -20.20
CA PRO A 165 -2.63 25.96 -20.07
C PRO A 165 -1.79 26.22 -21.33
N ARG A 166 -1.65 25.22 -22.22
CA ARG A 166 -0.77 25.29 -23.40
C ARG A 166 -1.39 26.01 -24.60
N THR A 167 -2.72 25.99 -24.72
CA THR A 167 -3.47 26.64 -25.81
C THR A 167 -4.26 27.86 -25.34
N ASN A 168 -4.18 28.17 -24.04
CA ASN A 168 -4.96 29.21 -23.34
C ASN A 168 -6.46 29.12 -23.68
N THR A 169 -6.95 27.89 -23.86
CA THR A 169 -8.32 27.61 -24.26
C THR A 169 -9.06 27.06 -23.05
N PHE A 170 -10.24 27.63 -22.79
CA PHE A 170 -11.14 27.12 -21.79
C PHE A 170 -12.16 26.21 -22.48
N ASN A 171 -12.23 24.97 -22.01
CA ASN A 171 -13.19 24.02 -22.50
C ASN A 171 -14.30 23.82 -21.47
N ASN A 172 -15.54 23.81 -21.96
CA ASN A 172 -16.77 23.69 -21.21
C ASN A 172 -16.89 24.72 -20.06
N VAL A 173 -17.01 26.00 -20.44
CA VAL A 173 -17.20 27.13 -19.52
C VAL A 173 -18.69 27.44 -19.39
N GLN A 174 -19.15 27.57 -18.16
CA GLN A 174 -20.49 28.04 -17.83
C GLN A 174 -20.38 29.33 -17.03
N VAL A 175 -21.11 30.37 -17.45
CA VAL A 175 -21.18 31.65 -16.75
C VAL A 175 -22.62 31.87 -16.30
N LEU A 176 -22.79 32.00 -14.99
CA LEU A 176 -24.07 32.27 -14.34
C LEU A 176 -24.07 33.73 -13.88
N GLU A 177 -25.02 34.50 -14.37
CA GLU A 177 -25.30 35.86 -13.89
C GLU A 177 -26.46 35.79 -12.90
N GLN A 178 -26.24 36.29 -11.68
CA GLN A 178 -27.21 36.26 -10.59
C GLN A 178 -27.64 37.68 -10.20
N ASP A 179 -28.90 37.85 -9.85
CA ASP A 179 -29.41 39.11 -9.29
C ASP A 179 -29.02 39.25 -7.81
N ILE A 180 -29.25 40.42 -7.21
CA ILE A 180 -29.03 40.74 -5.79
C ILE A 180 -29.78 39.77 -4.85
N ASN A 181 -30.85 39.14 -5.34
CA ASN A 181 -31.63 38.11 -4.64
C ASN A 181 -31.16 36.66 -4.91
N ASP A 182 -29.95 36.48 -5.46
CA ASP A 182 -29.31 35.18 -5.78
C ASP A 182 -30.02 34.33 -6.86
N ASN A 183 -31.04 34.89 -7.51
CA ASN A 183 -31.74 34.27 -8.63
C ASN A 183 -30.89 34.30 -9.89
N ILE A 184 -30.83 33.19 -10.62
CA ILE A 184 -30.11 33.10 -11.90
C ILE A 184 -30.90 33.85 -12.96
N VAL A 185 -30.34 34.96 -13.47
CA VAL A 185 -30.97 35.81 -14.48
C VAL A 185 -30.58 35.36 -15.88
N THR A 186 -29.33 34.94 -16.08
CA THR A 186 -28.84 34.52 -17.39
C THR A 186 -27.75 33.47 -17.26
N ASN A 187 -27.79 32.47 -18.14
CA ASN A 187 -26.85 31.35 -18.16
C ASN A 187 -26.22 31.25 -19.55
N TYR A 188 -24.90 31.47 -19.62
CA TYR A 188 -24.13 31.33 -20.83
C TYR A 188 -23.33 30.03 -20.76
N ILE A 189 -23.55 29.14 -21.74
CA ILE A 189 -22.87 27.85 -21.82
C ILE A 189 -22.04 27.83 -23.10
N ALA A 190 -20.73 27.69 -22.96
CA ALA A 190 -19.82 27.45 -24.07
C ALA A 190 -19.32 26.00 -23.99
N ALA A 191 -20.05 25.09 -24.64
CA ALA A 191 -19.70 23.68 -24.72
C ALA A 191 -18.74 23.44 -25.90
N ARG A 192 -17.44 23.41 -25.62
CA ARG A 192 -16.43 22.80 -26.48
C ARG A 192 -15.23 22.34 -25.68
#